data_AF-A0AAW6R3W7-F1
#
_entry.id   AF-A0AAW6R3W7-F1
#
_cell.length_a   1.000
_cell.length_b   1.000
_cell.length_c   1.000
_cell.angle_alpha   90.00
_cell.angle_beta   90.00
_cell.angle_gamma   90.00
#
_symmetry.space_group_name_H-M   'P 1'
#
loop_
_entity.id
_entity.type
_entity.pdbx_description
1 polymer ?
#
loop_
_entity_poly.entity_id
_entity_poly.type
_entity_poly.pdbx_seq_one_letter_code
_entity_poly.pdbx_strand_id
1 'polypeptide(L)'
;LLSPSTADEIWNECNELLAQDNFSARGIMQQMNVKMVGTTDDPIDSLEHHAEIAKDGSFTIKVLPSWRPDKAFNIEQATFNDYMAKLGEVSDTDIRRFADLQTALTKRLDHFAAHGCKVSDHALDVVMFAEANEAELDSILARRLAGETLSEHEVAQFKTAVLVFLGAEYARRGWV
;
A
#
# COMPACT_ATOMS: atom_id res chain seq x y z
N LEU A 1 8.26 5.89 -37.30
CA LEU A 1 7.30 4.88 -36.79
C LEU A 1 8.10 3.69 -36.31
N LEU A 2 7.75 3.11 -35.16
CA LEU A 2 8.43 1.95 -34.63
C LEU A 2 8.16 0.71 -35.50
N SER A 3 9.22 0.11 -36.03
CA SER A 3 9.21 -1.13 -36.81
C SER A 3 10.54 -1.87 -36.64
N PRO A 4 10.65 -3.15 -37.05
CA PRO A 4 11.92 -3.86 -37.01
C PRO A 4 13.06 -3.15 -37.76
N SER A 5 12.73 -2.38 -38.81
CA SER A 5 13.72 -1.65 -39.61
C SER A 5 14.17 -0.32 -38.97
N THR A 6 13.45 0.20 -37.98
CA THR A 6 13.78 1.46 -37.28
C THR A 6 14.19 1.25 -35.82
N ALA A 7 14.18 -0.01 -35.34
CA ALA A 7 14.44 -0.35 -33.96
C ALA A 7 15.83 0.08 -33.47
N ASP A 8 16.88 -0.19 -34.26
CA ASP A 8 18.26 0.14 -33.89
C ASP A 8 18.48 1.67 -33.82
N GLU A 9 17.89 2.41 -34.75
CA GLU A 9 17.93 3.88 -34.76
C GLU A 9 17.26 4.46 -33.51
N ILE A 10 16.03 4.02 -33.21
CA ILE A 10 15.27 4.47 -32.03
C ILE A 10 16.00 4.08 -30.74
N TRP A 11 16.54 2.88 -30.65
CA TRP A 11 17.29 2.40 -29.49
C TRP A 11 18.50 3.29 -29.20
N ASN A 12 19.31 3.59 -30.22
CA ASN A 12 20.50 4.41 -30.07
C ASN A 12 20.13 5.85 -29.70
N GLU A 13 19.16 6.46 -30.38
CA GLU A 13 18.69 7.81 -30.07
C GLU A 13 18.15 7.91 -28.64
N CYS A 14 17.30 6.97 -28.21
CA CYS A 14 16.77 6.96 -26.84
C CYS A 14 17.89 6.79 -25.80
N ASN A 15 18.91 5.98 -26.06
CA ASN A 15 20.03 5.82 -25.13
C ASN A 15 20.88 7.10 -25.01
N GLU A 16 21.08 7.82 -26.12
CA GLU A 16 21.74 9.13 -26.10
C GLU A 16 20.93 10.16 -25.31
N LEU A 17 19.60 10.12 -25.41
CA LEU A 17 18.72 10.96 -24.61
C LEU A 17 18.79 10.59 -23.13
N LEU A 18 18.66 9.31 -22.77
CA LEU A 18 18.67 8.82 -21.38
C LEU A 18 19.98 9.13 -20.62
N ALA A 19 21.08 9.40 -21.33
CA ALA A 19 22.33 9.85 -20.73
C ALA A 19 22.33 11.33 -20.30
N GLN A 20 21.30 12.11 -20.66
CA GLN A 20 21.20 13.54 -20.38
C GLN A 20 20.38 13.81 -19.10
N ASP A 21 20.73 14.87 -18.36
CA ASP A 21 20.10 15.22 -17.08
C ASP A 21 18.58 15.43 -17.19
N ASN A 22 18.11 16.02 -18.31
CA ASN A 22 16.70 16.22 -18.57
C ASN A 22 15.92 14.91 -18.79
N PHE A 23 16.59 13.80 -19.12
CA PHE A 23 15.98 12.47 -19.23
C PHE A 23 16.23 11.56 -18.02
N SER A 24 16.79 12.11 -16.92
CA SER A 24 16.69 11.47 -15.60
C SER A 24 15.22 11.29 -15.18
N ALA A 25 14.93 10.44 -14.19
CA ALA A 25 13.56 10.27 -13.69
C ALA A 25 12.89 11.61 -13.32
N ARG A 26 13.60 12.48 -12.57
CA ARG A 26 13.13 13.82 -12.22
C ARG A 26 13.02 14.74 -13.43
N GLY A 27 13.98 14.66 -14.35
CA GLY A 27 13.98 15.43 -15.59
C GLY A 27 12.77 15.11 -16.47
N ILE A 28 12.45 13.84 -16.67
CA ILE A 28 11.28 13.40 -17.46
C ILE A 28 9.99 13.93 -16.80
N MET A 29 9.86 13.82 -15.48
CA MET A 29 8.69 14.38 -14.77
C MET A 29 8.53 15.89 -15.00
N GLN A 30 9.64 16.63 -15.01
CA GLN A 30 9.63 18.07 -15.30
C GLN A 30 9.26 18.37 -16.75
N GLN A 31 9.84 17.65 -17.72
CA GLN A 31 9.51 17.79 -19.16
C GLN A 31 8.02 17.53 -19.42
N MET A 32 7.45 16.54 -18.73
CA MET A 32 6.02 16.18 -18.82
C MET A 32 5.11 17.09 -17.97
N ASN A 33 5.65 18.16 -17.39
CA ASN A 33 4.92 19.14 -16.57
C ASN A 33 4.16 18.52 -15.37
N VAL A 34 4.66 17.41 -14.83
CA VAL A 34 4.09 16.76 -13.64
C VAL A 34 4.16 17.71 -12.45
N LYS A 35 3.08 17.78 -11.66
CA LYS A 35 3.00 18.63 -10.45
C LYS A 35 2.97 17.83 -9.16
N MET A 36 2.37 16.65 -9.21
CA MET A 36 2.25 15.74 -8.09
C MET A 36 2.07 14.32 -8.61
N VAL A 37 2.58 13.35 -7.85
CA VAL A 37 2.32 11.92 -8.03
C VAL A 37 1.93 11.31 -6.68
N GLY A 38 0.99 10.36 -6.74
CA GLY A 38 0.70 9.43 -5.64
C GLY A 38 1.34 8.10 -5.99
N THR A 39 2.33 7.65 -5.21
CA THR A 39 2.84 6.27 -5.32
C THR A 39 1.86 5.32 -4.64
N THR A 40 2.08 4.02 -4.79
CA THR A 40 1.26 2.98 -4.16
C THR A 40 2.16 2.19 -3.24
N ASP A 41 1.91 2.27 -1.95
CA ASP A 41 2.84 1.83 -0.90
C ASP A 41 2.12 0.93 0.12
N ASP A 42 2.81 -0.09 0.61
CA ASP A 42 2.29 -1.06 1.56
C ASP A 42 2.34 -0.49 2.99
N PRO A 43 1.35 -0.78 3.86
CA PRO A 43 1.39 -0.41 5.27
C PRO A 43 2.72 -0.65 5.99
N ILE A 44 3.48 -1.68 5.62
CA ILE A 44 4.75 -2.02 6.26
C ILE A 44 5.96 -1.22 5.75
N ASP A 45 5.80 -0.41 4.70
CA ASP A 45 6.91 0.30 4.08
C ASP A 45 7.46 1.43 4.97
N SER A 46 8.77 1.68 4.89
CA SER A 46 9.44 2.72 5.68
C SER A 46 9.02 4.13 5.28
N LEU A 47 8.66 4.33 4.00
CA LEU A 47 8.45 5.63 3.35
C LEU A 47 9.69 6.55 3.39
N GLU A 48 10.89 5.98 3.53
CA GLU A 48 12.13 6.74 3.68
C GLU A 48 12.43 7.62 2.45
N HIS A 49 12.17 7.11 1.24
CA HIS A 49 12.37 7.88 0.01
C HIS A 49 11.39 9.05 -0.11
N HIS A 50 10.14 8.93 0.37
CA HIS A 50 9.22 10.06 0.47
C HIS A 50 9.74 11.11 1.43
N ALA A 51 10.29 10.69 2.57
CA ALA A 51 10.90 11.60 3.53
C ALA A 51 12.15 12.29 2.98
N GLU A 52 12.99 11.60 2.20
CA GLU A 52 14.15 12.17 1.51
C GLU A 52 13.72 13.20 0.45
N ILE A 53 12.77 12.84 -0.41
CA ILE A 53 12.25 13.73 -1.46
C ILE A 53 11.61 14.97 -0.83
N ALA A 54 10.86 14.84 0.25
CA ALA A 54 10.23 15.97 0.93
C ALA A 54 11.24 16.94 1.56
N LYS A 55 12.45 16.47 1.91
CA LYS A 55 13.54 17.30 2.46
C LYS A 55 14.37 17.98 1.36
N ASP A 56 14.32 17.48 0.14
CA ASP A 56 15.08 17.98 -0.99
C ASP A 56 14.41 19.22 -1.62
N GLY A 57 14.83 20.40 -1.18
CA GLY A 57 14.31 21.68 -1.70
C GLY A 57 14.60 21.96 -3.17
N SER A 58 15.44 21.17 -3.84
CA SER A 58 15.72 21.32 -5.28
C SER A 58 14.65 20.68 -6.16
N PHE A 59 13.81 19.79 -5.62
CA PHE A 59 12.78 19.05 -6.36
C PHE A 59 11.38 19.47 -5.95
N THR A 60 10.67 20.17 -6.84
CA THR A 60 9.39 20.82 -6.50
C THR A 60 8.15 19.96 -6.75
N ILE A 61 8.29 18.81 -7.40
CA ILE A 61 7.18 17.91 -7.68
C ILE A 61 6.85 17.12 -6.40
N LYS A 62 5.58 17.15 -5.99
CA LYS A 62 5.15 16.42 -4.79
C LYS A 62 5.07 14.92 -5.09
N VAL A 63 5.80 14.11 -4.33
CA VAL A 63 5.74 12.64 -4.39
C VAL A 63 5.20 12.18 -3.05
N LEU A 64 3.91 11.84 -3.00
CA LEU A 64 3.23 11.43 -1.76
C LEU A 64 2.83 9.95 -1.83
N PRO A 65 2.82 9.24 -0.70
CA PRO A 65 2.42 7.84 -0.68
C PRO A 65 0.89 7.69 -0.71
N SER A 66 0.41 6.59 -1.29
CA SER A 66 -0.99 6.15 -1.21
C SER A 66 -1.04 4.81 -0.50
N TRP A 67 -1.97 4.68 0.43
CA TRP A 67 -2.08 3.53 1.33
C TRP A 67 -2.74 2.33 0.65
N ARG A 68 -2.01 1.22 0.49
CA ARG A 68 -2.53 -0.01 -0.13
C ARG A 68 -2.40 -1.24 0.78
N PRO A 69 -3.45 -1.59 1.55
CA PRO A 69 -3.37 -2.60 2.61
C PRO A 69 -3.79 -4.00 2.14
N ASP A 70 -3.60 -4.35 0.87
CA ASP A 70 -4.08 -5.61 0.28
C ASP A 70 -3.73 -6.84 1.13
N LYS A 71 -2.47 -6.92 1.58
CA LYS A 71 -1.99 -8.05 2.38
C LYS A 71 -2.56 -8.08 3.80
N ALA A 72 -3.08 -6.95 4.30
CA ALA A 72 -3.68 -6.87 5.62
C ALA A 72 -5.11 -7.45 5.67
N PHE A 73 -5.84 -7.45 4.56
CA PHE A 73 -7.18 -8.03 4.49
C PHE A 73 -7.23 -9.38 3.74
N ASN A 74 -6.24 -9.70 2.89
CA ASN A 74 -6.16 -10.98 2.17
C ASN A 74 -5.69 -12.15 3.07
N ILE A 75 -6.51 -12.47 4.08
CA ILE A 75 -6.25 -13.47 5.11
C ILE A 75 -6.03 -14.89 4.57
N GLU A 76 -6.61 -15.21 3.42
CA GLU A 76 -6.48 -16.50 2.76
C GLU A 76 -5.10 -16.73 2.12
N GLN A 77 -4.32 -15.67 1.89
CA GLN A 77 -3.04 -15.77 1.20
C GLN A 77 -2.01 -16.48 2.08
N ALA A 78 -1.19 -17.34 1.47
CA ALA A 78 -0.16 -18.09 2.20
C ALA A 78 0.80 -17.16 2.96
N THR A 79 1.07 -15.98 2.42
CA THR A 79 1.96 -14.95 2.97
C THR A 79 1.36 -14.13 4.12
N PHE A 80 0.09 -14.35 4.48
CA PHE A 80 -0.59 -13.53 5.48
C PHE A 80 0.10 -13.55 6.85
N ASN A 81 0.52 -14.72 7.35
CA ASN A 81 1.14 -14.81 8.67
C ASN A 81 2.50 -14.09 8.73
N ASP A 82 3.32 -14.25 7.68
CA ASP A 82 4.60 -13.52 7.55
C ASP A 82 4.35 -12.00 7.47
N TYR A 83 3.27 -11.60 6.80
CA TYR A 83 2.87 -10.20 6.72
C TYR A 83 2.40 -9.65 8.07
N MET A 84 1.59 -10.40 8.83
CA MET A 84 1.17 -10.02 10.18
C MET A 84 2.37 -9.87 11.13
N ALA A 85 3.37 -10.75 11.03
CA ALA A 85 4.59 -10.63 11.81
C ALA A 85 5.34 -9.32 11.51
N LYS A 86 5.53 -8.98 10.22
CA LYS A 86 6.18 -7.72 9.81
C LYS A 86 5.37 -6.50 10.20
N LEU A 87 4.04 -6.55 10.03
CA LEU A 87 3.15 -5.48 10.44
C LEU A 87 3.22 -5.24 11.96
N GLY A 88 3.26 -6.32 12.74
CA GLY A 88 3.47 -6.25 14.19
C GLY A 88 4.80 -5.62 14.56
N GLU A 89 5.89 -5.99 13.87
CA GLU A 89 7.22 -5.41 14.06
C GLU A 89 7.23 -3.89 13.77
N VAL A 90 6.79 -3.47 12.58
CA VAL A 90 6.86 -2.04 12.16
C VAL A 90 5.85 -1.14 12.87
N SER A 91 4.90 -1.73 13.60
CA SER A 91 3.90 -1.02 14.41
C SER A 91 4.14 -1.18 15.91
N ASP A 92 5.17 -1.92 16.34
CA ASP A 92 5.40 -2.27 17.74
C ASP A 92 4.10 -2.76 18.43
N THR A 93 3.48 -3.78 17.83
CA THR A 93 2.19 -4.34 18.26
C THR A 93 2.19 -5.86 18.11
N ASP A 94 1.91 -6.58 19.20
CA ASP A 94 1.72 -8.03 19.18
C ASP A 94 0.28 -8.35 18.71
N ILE A 95 0.13 -8.78 17.46
CA ILE A 95 -1.17 -8.97 16.81
C ILE A 95 -1.69 -10.37 17.12
N ARG A 96 -2.65 -10.47 18.06
CA ARG A 96 -3.29 -11.74 18.44
C ARG A 96 -4.81 -11.74 18.27
N ARG A 97 -5.42 -10.56 18.40
CA ARG A 97 -6.86 -10.30 18.27
C ARG A 97 -7.10 -9.26 17.20
N PHE A 98 -8.34 -9.18 16.73
CA PHE A 98 -8.75 -8.22 15.71
C PHE A 98 -8.50 -6.77 16.15
N ALA A 99 -8.74 -6.45 17.43
CA ALA A 99 -8.44 -5.14 18.00
C ALA A 99 -6.93 -4.78 17.97
N ASP A 100 -6.05 -5.79 18.08
CA ASP A 100 -4.61 -5.58 18.01
C ASP A 100 -4.19 -5.26 16.56
N LEU A 101 -4.82 -5.92 15.57
CA LEU A 101 -4.65 -5.59 14.14
C LEU A 101 -5.12 -4.17 13.83
N GLN A 102 -6.29 -3.76 14.34
CA GLN A 102 -6.78 -2.39 14.18
C GLN A 102 -5.79 -1.39 14.76
N THR A 103 -5.24 -1.67 15.95
CA THR A 103 -4.21 -0.84 16.59
C THR A 103 -2.95 -0.72 15.72
N ALA A 104 -2.46 -1.83 15.20
CA ALA A 104 -1.30 -1.85 14.30
C ALA A 104 -1.56 -1.00 13.04
N LEU A 105 -2.70 -1.21 12.37
CA LEU A 105 -3.08 -0.47 11.17
C LEU A 105 -3.27 1.03 11.46
N THR A 106 -3.87 1.42 12.58
CA THR A 106 -3.99 2.84 12.97
C THR A 106 -2.62 3.50 13.11
N LYS A 107 -1.65 2.85 13.79
CA LYS A 107 -0.29 3.38 13.91
C LYS A 107 0.37 3.57 12.54
N ARG A 108 0.15 2.63 11.62
CA ARG A 108 0.70 2.71 10.26
C ARG A 108 -0.03 3.75 9.40
N LEU A 109 -1.33 3.94 9.56
CA LEU A 109 -2.07 5.05 8.95
C LEU A 109 -1.57 6.42 9.45
N ASP A 110 -1.21 6.53 10.73
CA ASP A 110 -0.59 7.74 11.29
C ASP A 110 0.80 8.00 10.69
N HIS A 111 1.60 6.95 10.51
CA HIS A 111 2.88 7.04 9.79
C HIS A 111 2.70 7.56 8.37
N PHE A 112 1.75 7.01 7.61
CA PHE A 112 1.42 7.48 6.26
C PHE A 112 0.92 8.91 6.24
N ALA A 113 0.07 9.30 7.21
CA ALA A 113 -0.42 10.67 7.35
C ALA A 113 0.73 11.66 7.60
N ALA A 114 1.71 11.29 8.43
CA ALA A 114 2.91 12.09 8.67
C ALA A 114 3.78 12.28 7.41
N HIS A 115 3.69 11.35 6.45
CA HIS A 115 4.35 11.44 5.13
C HIS A 115 3.47 12.08 4.05
N GLY A 116 2.33 12.66 4.42
CA GLY A 116 1.48 13.43 3.52
C GLY A 116 0.47 12.60 2.72
N CYS A 117 0.25 11.33 3.08
CA CYS A 117 -0.76 10.48 2.45
C CYS A 117 -2.17 11.11 2.52
N LYS A 118 -2.95 10.94 1.44
CA LYS A 118 -4.33 11.42 1.29
C LYS A 118 -5.25 10.45 0.56
N VAL A 119 -4.72 9.35 0.06
CA VAL A 119 -5.43 8.42 -0.83
C VAL A 119 -5.13 7.00 -0.37
N SER A 120 -6.15 6.16 -0.42
CA SER A 120 -6.06 4.72 -0.27
C SER A 120 -6.45 4.01 -1.56
N ASP A 121 -5.90 2.82 -1.78
CA ASP A 121 -6.22 1.95 -2.91
C ASP A 121 -6.35 0.50 -2.42
N HIS A 122 -7.25 -0.26 -3.03
CA HIS A 122 -7.54 -1.65 -2.64
C HIS A 122 -7.79 -2.48 -3.89
N ALA A 123 -7.01 -3.53 -4.09
CA ALA A 123 -7.33 -4.52 -5.11
C ALA A 123 -8.30 -5.57 -4.54
N LEU A 124 -9.51 -5.60 -5.11
CA LEU A 124 -10.53 -6.60 -4.80
C LEU A 124 -10.80 -7.43 -6.05
N ASP A 125 -10.21 -8.63 -6.13
CA ASP A 125 -10.49 -9.58 -7.21
C ASP A 125 -11.95 -10.04 -7.20
N VAL A 126 -12.49 -10.24 -5.99
CA VAL A 126 -13.89 -10.57 -5.73
C VAL A 126 -14.39 -9.69 -4.59
N VAL A 127 -15.47 -8.96 -4.84
CA VAL A 127 -16.17 -8.19 -3.81
C VAL A 127 -17.04 -9.14 -3.00
N MET A 128 -16.74 -9.29 -1.71
CA MET A 128 -17.44 -10.18 -0.79
C MET A 128 -18.00 -9.40 0.40
N PHE A 129 -19.00 -9.98 1.07
CA PHE A 129 -19.59 -9.39 2.26
C PHE A 129 -20.08 -10.49 3.21
N ALA A 130 -19.69 -10.40 4.48
CA ALA A 130 -20.28 -11.16 5.57
C ALA A 130 -20.05 -10.41 6.89
N GLU A 131 -21.07 -10.41 7.76
CA GLU A 131 -20.95 -9.81 9.09
C GLU A 131 -20.33 -10.80 10.08
N ALA A 132 -19.57 -10.26 11.04
CA ALA A 132 -19.04 -10.99 12.17
C ALA A 132 -18.97 -10.08 13.39
N ASN A 133 -19.12 -10.68 14.56
CA ASN A 133 -18.81 -10.01 15.83
C ASN A 133 -17.31 -10.15 16.17
N GLU A 134 -16.86 -9.40 17.18
CA GLU A 134 -15.45 -9.36 17.57
C GLU A 134 -14.90 -10.74 18.00
N ALA A 135 -15.69 -11.55 18.70
CA ALA A 135 -15.24 -12.88 19.13
C ALA A 135 -15.06 -13.85 17.94
N GLU A 136 -15.91 -13.73 16.91
CA GLU A 136 -15.76 -14.48 15.66
C GLU A 136 -14.48 -14.05 14.92
N LEU A 137 -14.22 -12.74 14.82
CA LEU A 137 -13.02 -12.20 14.17
C LEU A 137 -11.73 -12.63 14.90
N ASP A 138 -11.73 -12.59 16.24
CA ASP A 138 -10.62 -13.09 17.06
C ASP A 138 -10.36 -14.57 16.81
N SER A 139 -11.42 -15.38 16.77
CA SER A 139 -11.32 -16.81 16.46
C SER A 139 -10.77 -17.07 15.05
N ILE A 140 -11.25 -16.33 14.04
CA ILE A 140 -10.80 -16.45 12.65
C ILE A 140 -9.30 -16.11 12.54
N LEU A 141 -8.88 -14.98 13.13
CA LEU A 141 -7.50 -14.54 13.10
C LEU A 141 -6.58 -15.54 13.83
N ALA A 142 -6.97 -15.99 15.03
CA ALA A 142 -6.18 -16.95 15.80
C ALA A 142 -5.98 -18.27 15.04
N ARG A 143 -7.03 -18.82 14.44
CA ARG A 143 -6.96 -20.04 13.62
C ARG A 143 -6.06 -19.84 12.40
N ARG A 144 -6.17 -18.71 11.71
CA ARG A 144 -5.28 -18.40 10.58
C ARG A 144 -3.81 -18.32 11.01
N LEU A 145 -3.52 -17.65 12.13
CA LEU A 145 -2.17 -17.53 12.68
C LEU A 145 -1.60 -18.90 13.11
N ALA A 146 -2.46 -19.83 13.54
CA ALA A 146 -2.10 -21.22 13.81
C ALA A 146 -1.87 -22.08 12.54
N GLY A 147 -2.10 -21.51 11.34
CA GLY A 147 -1.87 -22.18 10.06
C GLY A 147 -3.08 -22.97 9.55
N GLU A 148 -4.25 -22.81 10.16
CA GLU A 148 -5.47 -23.46 9.68
C GLU A 148 -6.02 -22.80 8.40
N THR A 149 -6.64 -23.61 7.55
CA THR A 149 -7.39 -23.13 6.39
C THR A 149 -8.74 -22.57 6.85
N LEU A 150 -9.09 -21.40 6.33
CA LEU A 150 -10.39 -20.76 6.56
C LEU A 150 -11.38 -21.12 5.45
N SER A 151 -12.65 -21.16 5.79
CA SER A 151 -13.75 -21.23 4.82
C SER A 151 -13.94 -19.90 4.09
N GLU A 152 -14.57 -19.92 2.91
CA GLU A 152 -14.88 -18.70 2.15
C GLU A 152 -15.72 -17.70 2.96
N HIS A 153 -16.62 -18.18 3.82
CA HIS A 153 -17.42 -17.33 4.69
C HIS A 153 -16.56 -16.61 5.73
N GLU A 154 -15.64 -17.31 6.39
CA GLU A 154 -14.72 -16.71 7.36
C GLU A 154 -13.77 -15.68 6.70
N VAL A 155 -13.31 -15.97 5.49
CA VAL A 155 -12.52 -15.01 4.69
C VAL A 155 -13.35 -13.77 4.38
N ALA A 156 -14.61 -13.93 3.98
CA ALA A 156 -15.51 -12.81 3.72
C ALA A 156 -15.77 -11.98 4.99
N GLN A 157 -15.97 -12.62 6.15
CA GLN A 157 -16.17 -11.95 7.43
C GLN A 157 -14.96 -11.08 7.81
N PHE A 158 -13.76 -11.66 7.74
CA PHE A 158 -12.53 -10.94 8.06
C PHE A 158 -12.26 -9.78 7.10
N LYS A 159 -12.36 -10.02 5.78
CA LYS A 159 -12.18 -8.97 4.76
C LYS A 159 -13.16 -7.83 4.95
N THR A 160 -14.44 -8.15 5.17
CA THR A 160 -15.49 -7.14 5.42
C THR A 160 -15.14 -6.29 6.62
N ALA A 161 -14.78 -6.91 7.75
CA ALA A 161 -14.44 -6.19 8.97
C ALA A 161 -13.23 -5.26 8.81
N VAL A 162 -12.15 -5.73 8.16
CA VAL A 162 -10.97 -4.89 7.90
C VAL A 162 -11.32 -3.72 6.97
N LEU A 163 -12.05 -3.97 5.88
CA LEU A 163 -12.42 -2.93 4.92
C LEU A 163 -13.37 -1.88 5.52
N VAL A 164 -14.34 -2.28 6.35
CA VAL A 164 -15.25 -1.35 7.04
C VAL A 164 -14.49 -0.50 8.05
N PHE A 165 -13.60 -1.11 8.84
CA PHE A 165 -12.72 -0.38 9.77
C PHE A 165 -11.85 0.65 9.03
N LEU A 166 -11.20 0.22 7.94
CA LEU A 166 -10.36 1.09 7.12
C LEU A 166 -11.18 2.23 6.50
N GLY A 167 -12.37 1.95 5.96
CA GLY A 167 -13.28 2.96 5.43
C GLY A 167 -13.65 4.03 6.46
N ALA A 168 -13.90 3.64 7.71
CA ALA A 168 -14.15 4.57 8.80
C ALA A 168 -12.91 5.44 9.10
N GLU A 169 -11.72 4.85 9.11
CA GLU A 169 -10.46 5.58 9.28
C GLU A 169 -10.20 6.57 8.13
N TYR A 170 -10.46 6.19 6.89
CA TYR A 170 -10.31 7.08 5.74
C TYR A 170 -11.26 8.27 5.83
N ALA A 171 -12.53 8.01 6.15
CA ALA A 171 -13.53 9.06 6.35
C ALA A 171 -13.11 10.04 7.47
N ARG A 172 -12.62 9.51 8.61
CA ARG A 172 -12.13 10.33 9.73
C ARG A 172 -10.94 11.20 9.36
N ARG A 173 -10.06 10.72 8.47
CA ARG A 173 -8.85 11.40 8.02
C ARG A 173 -9.09 12.32 6.81
N GLY A 174 -10.26 12.26 6.19
CA GLY A 174 -10.57 12.96 4.94
C GLY A 174 -9.74 12.43 3.77
N TRP A 175 -9.47 11.13 3.75
CA TRP A 175 -8.77 10.47 2.64
C TRP A 175 -9.77 9.99 1.59
N VAL A 176 -9.29 9.89 0.35
CA VAL A 176 -10.00 9.26 -0.77
C VAL A 176 -9.77 7.76 -0.75
#